data_AF-A0A6L8AE89-F1
#
_entry.id   AF-A0A6L8AE89-F1
#
_cell.length_a   1.000
_cell.length_b   1.000
_cell.length_c   1.000
_cell.angle_alpha   90.00
_cell.angle_beta   90.00
_cell.angle_gamma   90.00
#
_symmetry.space_group_name_H-M   'P 1'
#
loop_
_entity.id
_entity.type
_entity.pdbx_description
1 polymer ?
#
loop_
_entity_poly.entity_id
_entity_poly.type
_entity_poly.pdbx_seq_one_letter_code
_entity_poly.pdbx_strand_id
1 'polypeptide(L)'
;MSLFNRILNKASVDDNFRSRLLDNPKAAITQEFGLRFDEDQDIVVHEETDSTTHLILPPKDKLSVTERSEAKTGAASLDFLKKTMYDPAPPKRPSVSPKERVRLESDDTESLVNTARKSIVRGLNFLQTTVNETGAWHCIRFNVGDPNIPRHFERPPFISAFCALAIQRSKEPVARELYKQTKNYLVDTMEYPGFWRYYRHLPQDLDSSSLCSMVIDTHPWIGLGRNLPRILANRDNNGLFLTWVLNEDEPSVVSPFRMEADPVVNANIIAYAGDLPATKTAQQWLRELVEKDTNLEDASKWYPDPASIYYAIARATVRVQLGSEKFPLILAERILSLRDETSEFENVLQAAQAIVALHNIRQLHNLNVLHQIAYFVDSQQEDGSWPELLAFGDQSLRFGVVGQIGHGSESVTSAFCIEALECLLEALETEGSSGRVNVSRD
;
A
#
# COMPACT_ATOMS: atom_id res chain seq x y z
N MET A 1 -21.06 9.26 -2.74
CA MET A 1 -21.38 9.45 -4.17
C MET A 1 -20.05 9.63 -4.90
N SER A 2 -19.81 8.93 -6.03
CA SER A 2 -18.56 9.05 -6.78
C SER A 2 -18.36 10.48 -7.32
N LEU A 3 -17.12 10.87 -7.60
CA LEU A 3 -16.83 12.17 -8.20
C LEU A 3 -17.49 12.31 -9.57
N PHE A 4 -17.50 11.24 -10.37
CA PHE A 4 -18.22 11.20 -11.63
C PHE A 4 -19.69 11.65 -11.50
N ASN A 5 -20.43 11.10 -10.52
CA ASN A 5 -21.83 11.49 -10.30
C ASN A 5 -21.97 12.93 -9.81
N ARG A 6 -20.99 13.44 -9.03
CA ARG A 6 -20.98 14.85 -8.62
C ARG A 6 -20.78 15.80 -9.80
N ILE A 7 -19.92 15.44 -10.76
CA ILE A 7 -19.72 16.19 -12.00
C ILE A 7 -21.02 16.23 -12.81
N LEU A 8 -21.67 15.08 -13.02
CA LEU A 8 -22.94 15.00 -13.74
C LEU A 8 -24.04 15.84 -13.06
N ASN A 9 -24.16 15.74 -11.74
CA ASN A 9 -25.13 16.52 -10.98
C ASN A 9 -24.85 18.03 -11.02
N LYS A 10 -23.58 18.45 -11.08
CA LYS A 10 -23.23 19.87 -11.23
C LYS A 10 -23.58 20.36 -12.64
N ALA A 11 -23.24 19.58 -13.67
CA ALA A 11 -23.50 19.92 -15.07
C ALA A 11 -25.00 19.93 -15.42
N SER A 12 -25.86 19.26 -14.65
CA SER A 12 -27.31 19.30 -14.86
C SER A 12 -28.00 20.55 -14.32
N VAL A 13 -27.34 21.32 -13.44
CA VAL A 13 -27.93 22.50 -12.78
C VAL A 13 -27.15 23.80 -13.03
N ASP A 14 -25.94 23.73 -13.57
CA ASP A 14 -25.08 24.88 -13.86
C ASP A 14 -24.60 24.86 -15.32
N ASP A 15 -25.24 25.67 -16.15
CA ASP A 15 -24.94 25.80 -17.57
C ASP A 15 -23.53 26.35 -17.84
N ASN A 16 -23.01 27.23 -16.96
CA ASN A 16 -21.65 27.75 -17.10
C ASN A 16 -20.62 26.66 -16.84
N PHE A 17 -20.84 25.84 -15.80
CA PHE A 17 -19.99 24.67 -15.56
C PHE A 17 -20.10 23.66 -16.71
N ARG A 18 -21.32 23.37 -17.19
CA ARG A 18 -21.56 22.47 -18.32
C ARG A 18 -20.83 22.91 -19.59
N SER A 19 -20.91 24.19 -19.93
CA SER A 19 -20.21 24.76 -21.09
C SER A 19 -18.69 24.63 -20.96
N ARG A 20 -18.11 24.98 -19.80
CA ARG A 20 -16.67 24.78 -19.54
C ARG A 20 -16.26 23.32 -19.57
N LEU A 21 -17.11 22.43 -19.07
CA LEU A 21 -16.87 20.99 -19.03
C LEU A 21 -16.82 20.39 -20.44
N LEU A 22 -17.64 20.89 -21.37
CA LEU A 22 -17.60 20.47 -22.79
C LEU A 22 -16.38 21.01 -23.54
N ASP A 23 -15.97 22.25 -23.25
CA ASP A 23 -14.84 22.91 -23.91
C ASP A 23 -13.48 22.38 -23.43
N ASN A 24 -13.28 22.31 -22.10
CA ASN A 24 -12.05 21.83 -21.49
C ASN A 24 -12.32 21.02 -20.22
N PRO A 25 -12.60 19.71 -20.36
CA PRO A 25 -13.01 18.87 -19.24
C PRO A 25 -12.03 18.85 -18.08
N LYS A 26 -10.72 18.71 -18.36
CA LYS A 26 -9.68 18.68 -17.32
C LYS A 26 -9.63 19.99 -16.55
N ALA A 27 -9.62 21.13 -17.24
CA ALA A 27 -9.56 22.43 -16.59
C ALA A 27 -10.83 22.71 -15.75
N ALA A 28 -12.01 22.39 -16.29
CA ALA A 28 -13.27 22.55 -15.58
C ALA A 28 -13.33 21.71 -14.29
N ILE A 29 -12.93 20.44 -14.37
CA ILE A 29 -12.90 19.54 -13.20
C ILE A 29 -11.84 19.99 -12.19
N THR A 30 -10.66 20.42 -12.65
CA THR A 30 -9.61 20.94 -11.76
C THR A 30 -10.07 22.18 -11.02
N GLN A 31 -10.71 23.13 -11.72
CA GLN A 31 -11.18 24.36 -11.12
C GLN A 31 -12.31 24.14 -10.12
N GLU A 32 -13.25 23.24 -10.44
CA GLU A 32 -14.45 23.03 -9.62
C GLU A 32 -14.22 22.07 -8.44
N PHE A 33 -13.42 21.03 -8.64
CA PHE A 33 -13.25 19.94 -7.67
C PHE A 33 -11.81 19.79 -7.15
N GLY A 34 -10.85 20.59 -7.64
CA GLY A 34 -9.45 20.54 -7.22
C GLY A 34 -8.69 19.30 -7.70
N LEU A 35 -9.29 18.46 -8.54
CA LEU A 35 -8.68 17.23 -9.04
C LEU A 35 -7.80 17.52 -10.26
N ARG A 36 -6.54 17.11 -10.18
CA ARG A 36 -5.58 17.20 -11.29
C ARG A 36 -5.48 15.85 -11.98
N PHE A 37 -5.23 15.88 -13.29
CA PHE A 37 -5.03 14.69 -14.10
C PHE A 37 -3.67 14.75 -14.78
N ASP A 38 -3.10 13.58 -15.08
CA ASP A 38 -1.86 13.50 -15.84
C ASP A 38 -2.03 14.06 -17.27
N GLU A 39 -0.95 14.62 -17.82
CA GLU A 39 -0.98 15.31 -19.11
C GLU A 39 -1.25 14.36 -20.28
N ASP A 40 -0.77 13.11 -20.17
CA ASP A 40 -0.85 12.04 -21.18
C ASP A 40 -2.22 11.34 -21.28
N GLN A 41 -3.17 11.67 -20.40
CA GLN A 41 -4.47 10.98 -20.33
C GLN A 41 -5.63 11.88 -20.75
N ASP A 42 -6.38 11.58 -21.80
CA ASP A 42 -7.49 12.45 -22.23
C ASP A 42 -8.80 12.22 -21.47
N ILE A 43 -9.56 13.31 -21.29
CA ILE A 43 -10.96 13.28 -20.86
C ILE A 43 -11.78 13.93 -21.96
N VAL A 44 -12.69 13.18 -22.58
CA VAL A 44 -13.61 13.68 -23.59
C VAL A 44 -15.03 13.62 -23.04
N VAL A 45 -15.76 14.72 -23.16
CA VAL A 45 -17.15 14.83 -22.72
C VAL A 45 -18.02 15.00 -23.95
N HIS A 46 -18.99 14.10 -24.10
CA HIS A 46 -20.00 14.16 -25.16
C HIS A 46 -21.35 14.48 -24.54
N GLU A 47 -22.12 15.30 -25.24
CA GLU A 47 -23.49 15.60 -24.89
C GLU A 47 -24.44 14.67 -25.66
N GLU A 48 -25.34 14.02 -24.93
CA GLU A 48 -26.44 13.27 -25.53
C GLU A 48 -27.57 14.23 -25.94
N THR A 49 -28.18 13.94 -27.08
CA THR A 49 -29.38 14.65 -27.57
C THR A 49 -30.49 13.63 -27.83
N ASP A 50 -31.72 14.10 -27.94
CA ASP A 50 -32.88 13.28 -28.30
C ASP A 50 -32.77 12.57 -29.67
N SER A 51 -31.83 13.02 -30.51
CA SER A 51 -31.61 12.51 -31.86
C SER A 51 -30.31 11.71 -32.04
N THR A 52 -29.45 11.64 -31.01
CA THR A 52 -28.14 10.99 -31.10
C THR A 52 -27.90 10.04 -29.93
N THR A 53 -27.70 8.75 -30.23
CA THR A 53 -27.29 7.74 -29.25
C THR A 53 -25.80 7.45 -29.38
N HIS A 54 -25.06 7.56 -28.28
CA HIS A 54 -23.63 7.22 -28.24
C HIS A 54 -23.44 5.79 -27.74
N LEU A 55 -22.54 5.04 -28.39
CA LEU A 55 -22.14 3.70 -27.96
C LEU A 55 -20.68 3.74 -27.50
N ILE A 56 -20.44 3.42 -26.23
CA ILE A 56 -19.10 3.38 -25.64
C ILE A 56 -18.65 1.92 -25.57
N LEU A 57 -17.58 1.60 -26.29
CA LEU A 57 -16.96 0.28 -26.21
C LEU A 57 -15.88 0.27 -25.11
N PRO A 58 -15.84 -0.76 -24.24
CA PRO A 58 -14.72 -0.91 -23.32
C PRO A 58 -13.43 -1.17 -24.10
N PRO A 59 -12.26 -0.85 -23.52
CA PRO A 59 -10.98 -1.24 -24.11
C PRO A 59 -10.92 -2.77 -24.26
N LYS A 60 -10.17 -3.22 -25.26
CA LYS A 60 -9.88 -4.65 -25.40
C LYS A 60 -9.17 -5.13 -24.14
N ASP A 61 -9.52 -6.34 -23.72
CA ASP A 61 -8.87 -6.94 -22.56
C ASP A 61 -7.38 -7.17 -22.83
N LYS A 62 -6.54 -6.96 -21.80
CA LYS A 62 -5.10 -7.20 -21.87
C LYS A 62 -4.76 -8.70 -21.85
N LEU A 63 -5.72 -9.54 -21.46
CA LEU A 63 -5.63 -11.00 -21.49
C LEU A 63 -6.37 -11.57 -22.69
N SER A 64 -5.75 -12.54 -23.33
CA SER A 64 -6.38 -13.37 -24.34
C SER A 64 -7.50 -14.24 -23.74
N VAL A 65 -8.41 -14.70 -24.60
CA VAL A 65 -9.47 -15.66 -24.22
C VAL A 65 -8.86 -16.94 -23.64
N THR A 66 -7.73 -17.40 -24.19
CA THR A 66 -6.99 -18.57 -23.71
C THR A 66 -6.48 -18.34 -22.30
N GLU A 67 -5.78 -17.22 -22.03
CA GLU A 67 -5.28 -16.90 -20.69
C GLU A 67 -6.41 -16.82 -19.65
N ARG A 68 -7.55 -16.23 -20.03
CA ARG A 68 -8.74 -16.21 -19.18
C ARG A 68 -9.28 -17.61 -18.93
N SER A 69 -9.30 -18.48 -19.95
CA SER A 69 -9.75 -19.87 -19.83
C SER A 69 -8.80 -20.73 -18.99
N GLU A 70 -7.49 -20.52 -19.09
CA GLU A 70 -6.51 -21.26 -18.29
C GLU A 70 -6.50 -20.80 -16.84
N ALA A 71 -6.66 -19.49 -16.59
CA ALA A 71 -6.91 -18.97 -15.25
C ALA A 71 -8.17 -19.62 -14.64
N LYS A 72 -9.25 -19.78 -15.44
CA LYS A 72 -10.50 -20.46 -15.04
C LYS A 72 -10.37 -21.90 -14.55
N THR A 73 -9.29 -22.59 -14.89
CA THR A 73 -9.06 -23.98 -14.45
C THR A 73 -7.97 -24.10 -13.39
N GLY A 74 -7.22 -23.03 -13.13
CA GLY A 74 -6.06 -23.05 -12.24
C GLY A 74 -4.86 -23.77 -12.83
N ALA A 75 -4.99 -24.30 -14.05
CA ALA A 75 -3.91 -24.91 -14.79
C ALA A 75 -2.80 -23.88 -15.06
N ALA A 76 -3.17 -22.63 -15.41
CA ALA A 76 -2.20 -21.54 -15.55
C ALA A 76 -1.46 -21.25 -14.23
N SER A 77 -2.15 -21.27 -13.09
CA SER A 77 -1.53 -21.04 -11.77
C SER A 77 -0.53 -22.14 -11.43
N LEU A 78 -0.91 -23.41 -11.61
CA LEU A 78 -0.04 -24.56 -11.35
C LEU A 78 1.15 -24.60 -12.31
N ASP A 79 0.95 -24.37 -13.60
CA ASP A 79 2.04 -24.33 -14.57
C ASP A 79 2.94 -23.11 -14.37
N PHE A 80 2.38 -21.95 -13.97
CA PHE A 80 3.18 -20.80 -13.58
C PHE A 80 4.02 -21.09 -12.33
N LEU A 81 3.44 -21.67 -11.29
CA LEU A 81 4.17 -22.07 -10.08
C LEU A 81 5.30 -23.05 -10.42
N LYS A 82 5.04 -24.03 -11.31
CA LYS A 82 6.06 -24.95 -11.82
C LYS A 82 7.12 -24.27 -12.68
N LYS A 83 6.78 -23.26 -13.48
CA LYS A 83 7.73 -22.55 -14.34
C LYS A 83 8.60 -21.57 -13.55
N THR A 84 8.00 -20.83 -12.62
CA THR A 84 8.75 -19.91 -11.76
C THR A 84 9.66 -20.64 -10.79
N MET A 85 9.36 -21.90 -10.46
CA MET A 85 10.29 -22.81 -9.77
C MET A 85 11.69 -22.91 -10.40
N TYR A 86 11.88 -22.50 -11.67
CA TYR A 86 13.16 -22.56 -12.39
C TYR A 86 13.90 -21.21 -12.51
N ASP A 87 13.36 -20.10 -11.97
CA ASP A 87 14.07 -18.81 -11.88
C ASP A 87 14.41 -18.52 -10.40
N PRO A 88 15.53 -19.06 -9.88
CA PRO A 88 15.87 -18.97 -8.47
C PRO A 88 16.32 -17.56 -8.11
N ALA A 89 15.70 -16.99 -7.07
CA ALA A 89 16.25 -15.85 -6.35
C ALA A 89 17.58 -16.27 -5.66
N PRO A 90 18.52 -15.33 -5.48
CA PRO A 90 19.75 -15.60 -4.75
C PRO A 90 19.45 -16.09 -3.33
N PRO A 91 20.39 -16.82 -2.68
CA PRO A 91 20.22 -17.27 -1.31
C PRO A 91 20.00 -16.08 -0.37
N LYS A 92 19.28 -16.32 0.74
CA LYS A 92 18.99 -15.27 1.72
C LYS A 92 20.31 -14.75 2.26
N ARG A 93 20.53 -13.44 2.17
CA ARG A 93 21.73 -12.84 2.74
C ARG A 93 21.68 -12.99 4.26
N PRO A 94 22.80 -13.33 4.91
CA PRO A 94 22.85 -13.37 6.36
C PRO A 94 22.49 -11.98 6.88
N SER A 95 21.66 -11.93 7.92
CA SER A 95 21.46 -10.68 8.63
C SER A 95 22.82 -10.22 9.17
N VAL A 96 23.16 -8.96 8.89
CA VAL A 96 24.29 -8.33 9.57
C VAL A 96 23.90 -8.30 11.04
N SER A 97 24.65 -9.00 11.90
CA SER A 97 24.49 -8.83 13.35
C SER A 97 24.58 -7.34 13.64
N PRO A 98 23.70 -6.76 14.48
CA PRO A 98 23.83 -5.36 14.85
C PRO A 98 25.29 -5.13 15.21
N LYS A 99 25.97 -4.21 14.50
CA LYS A 99 27.33 -3.81 14.88
C LYS A 99 27.26 -3.50 16.37
N GLU A 100 28.28 -3.88 17.15
CA GLU A 100 28.36 -3.54 18.59
C GLU A 100 27.79 -2.13 18.73
N ARG A 101 26.58 -2.03 19.32
CA ARG A 101 25.76 -0.83 19.25
C ARG A 101 26.70 0.29 19.61
N VAL A 102 26.98 1.20 18.67
CA VAL A 102 27.80 2.35 19.00
C VAL A 102 26.97 3.04 20.05
N ARG A 103 27.36 2.90 21.33
CA ARG A 103 26.82 3.75 22.38
C ARG A 103 27.08 5.13 21.84
N LEU A 104 26.00 5.81 21.46
CA LEU A 104 26.05 7.22 21.11
C LEU A 104 26.41 7.96 22.41
N GLU A 105 27.67 7.87 22.80
CA GLU A 105 28.34 8.78 23.72
C GLU A 105 28.71 10.04 22.91
N SER A 106 27.70 10.70 22.34
CA SER A 106 27.82 12.10 21.90
C SER A 106 26.45 12.68 21.60
N ASP A 107 26.09 13.71 22.36
CA ASP A 107 24.89 14.55 22.32
C ASP A 107 24.67 15.36 21.01
N ASP A 108 25.13 14.88 19.85
CA ASP A 108 24.98 15.63 18.60
C ASP A 108 23.80 15.13 17.76
N THR A 109 22.62 15.64 18.09
CA THR A 109 21.39 15.45 17.29
C THR A 109 21.59 15.82 15.82
N GLU A 110 22.39 16.84 15.51
CA GLU A 110 22.65 17.28 14.14
C GLU A 110 23.45 16.22 13.35
N SER A 111 24.46 15.63 13.98
CA SER A 111 25.21 14.52 13.40
C SER A 111 24.33 13.29 13.11
N LEU A 112 23.43 12.94 14.04
CA LEU A 112 22.52 11.80 13.84
C LEU A 112 21.49 12.08 12.72
N VAL A 113 20.92 13.28 12.66
CA VAL A 113 20.02 13.70 11.57
C VAL A 113 20.73 13.63 10.22
N ASN A 114 21.96 14.14 10.13
CA ASN A 114 22.76 14.07 8.91
C ASN A 114 23.06 12.62 8.50
N THR A 115 23.32 11.74 9.47
CA THR A 115 23.55 10.32 9.23
C THR A 115 22.28 9.62 8.74
N ALA A 116 21.13 9.94 9.31
CA ALA A 116 19.83 9.42 8.88
C ALA A 116 19.49 9.85 7.44
N ARG A 117 19.73 11.11 7.07
CA ARG A 117 19.55 11.60 5.69
C ARG A 117 20.46 10.85 4.70
N LYS A 118 21.71 10.61 5.06
CA LYS A 118 22.63 9.76 4.26
C LYS A 118 22.14 8.32 4.15
N SER A 119 21.57 7.77 5.23
CA SER A 119 20.98 6.43 5.25
C SER A 119 19.78 6.33 4.28
N ILE A 120 18.88 7.32 4.28
CA ILE A 120 17.77 7.41 3.30
C ILE A 120 18.30 7.39 1.87
N VAL A 121 19.29 8.23 1.55
CA VAL A 121 19.88 8.30 0.19
C VAL A 121 20.51 6.96 -0.21
N ARG A 122 21.25 6.30 0.69
CA ARG A 122 21.82 4.97 0.43
C ARG A 122 20.73 3.92 0.16
N GLY A 123 19.65 3.94 0.93
CA GLY A 123 18.49 3.09 0.74
C GLY A 123 17.82 3.30 -0.62
N LEU A 124 17.59 4.56 -1.00
CA LEU A 124 17.01 4.91 -2.30
C LEU A 124 17.91 4.49 -3.47
N ASN A 125 19.23 4.65 -3.34
CA ASN A 125 20.18 4.18 -4.35
C ASN A 125 20.16 2.66 -4.48
N PHE A 126 20.07 1.92 -3.37
CA PHE A 126 19.84 0.47 -3.41
C PHE A 126 18.54 0.14 -4.16
N LEU A 127 17.42 0.78 -3.83
CA LEU A 127 16.13 0.54 -4.48
C LEU A 127 16.18 0.82 -5.99
N GLN A 128 16.94 1.83 -6.43
CA GLN A 128 17.15 2.10 -7.86
C GLN A 128 17.84 0.94 -8.59
N THR A 129 18.63 0.12 -7.89
CA THR A 129 19.25 -1.08 -8.49
C THR A 129 18.31 -2.28 -8.55
N THR A 130 17.19 -2.26 -7.81
CA THR A 130 16.26 -3.39 -7.71
C THR A 130 14.93 -3.14 -8.43
N VAL A 131 14.57 -1.89 -8.74
CA VAL A 131 13.45 -1.59 -9.62
C VAL A 131 13.90 -1.76 -11.08
N ASN A 132 13.16 -2.53 -11.87
CA ASN A 132 13.54 -2.79 -13.26
C ASN A 132 13.20 -1.59 -14.19
N GLU A 133 13.58 -1.69 -15.46
CA GLU A 133 13.35 -0.64 -16.46
C GLU A 133 11.88 -0.30 -16.71
N THR A 134 10.96 -1.20 -16.36
CA THR A 134 9.51 -0.95 -16.46
C THR A 134 8.95 -0.20 -15.27
N GLY A 135 9.71 -0.04 -14.17
CA GLY A 135 9.24 0.52 -12.90
C GLY A 135 8.65 -0.52 -11.93
N ALA A 136 8.87 -1.81 -12.19
CA ALA A 136 8.35 -2.90 -11.38
C ALA A 136 9.35 -3.29 -10.29
N TRP A 137 8.85 -3.44 -9.07
CA TRP A 137 9.65 -3.74 -7.88
C TRP A 137 9.79 -5.24 -7.66
N HIS A 138 10.97 -5.67 -7.22
CA HIS A 138 11.23 -7.06 -6.83
C HIS A 138 10.64 -7.40 -5.46
N CYS A 139 9.96 -8.53 -5.40
CA CYS A 139 9.69 -9.28 -4.19
C CYS A 139 10.24 -10.70 -4.35
N ILE A 140 10.55 -11.36 -3.24
CA ILE A 140 10.95 -12.76 -3.23
C ILE A 140 9.83 -13.57 -2.59
N ARG A 141 9.34 -14.57 -3.32
CA ARG A 141 8.48 -15.63 -2.81
C ARG A 141 9.35 -16.75 -2.27
N PHE A 142 9.05 -17.23 -1.08
CA PHE A 142 9.74 -18.34 -0.44
C PHE A 142 8.78 -19.21 0.36
N ASN A 143 9.18 -20.43 0.66
CA ASN A 143 8.42 -21.30 1.54
C ASN A 143 8.87 -21.11 3.00
N VAL A 144 7.91 -20.88 3.89
CA VAL A 144 8.17 -20.64 5.32
C VAL A 144 8.34 -21.96 6.08
N GLY A 145 7.74 -23.05 5.60
CA GLY A 145 7.76 -24.38 6.23
C GLY A 145 8.89 -25.31 5.77
N ASP A 146 9.43 -25.08 4.59
CA ASP A 146 10.54 -25.87 4.02
C ASP A 146 11.54 -24.98 3.28
N PRO A 147 12.69 -24.68 3.91
CA PRO A 147 13.72 -23.82 3.32
C PRO A 147 14.43 -24.46 2.13
N ASN A 148 14.21 -25.75 1.85
CA ASN A 148 14.79 -26.42 0.68
C ASN A 148 14.01 -26.12 -0.61
N ILE A 149 12.78 -25.61 -0.50
CA ILE A 149 12.02 -25.16 -1.67
C ILE A 149 12.68 -23.88 -2.20
N PRO A 150 13.05 -23.84 -3.50
CA PRO A 150 13.69 -22.67 -4.09
C PRO A 150 12.86 -21.39 -3.90
N ARG A 151 13.59 -20.28 -3.79
CA ARG A 151 13.04 -18.93 -3.64
C ARG A 151 12.94 -18.29 -5.02
N HIS A 152 11.99 -17.39 -5.25
CA HIS A 152 11.69 -16.86 -6.58
C HIS A 152 11.45 -15.37 -6.61
N PHE A 153 12.01 -14.69 -7.62
CA PHE A 153 11.67 -13.29 -7.86
C PHE A 153 10.28 -13.13 -8.45
N GLU A 154 9.57 -12.12 -7.96
CA GLU A 154 8.25 -11.73 -8.42
C GLU A 154 8.18 -10.21 -8.56
N ARG A 155 7.32 -9.73 -9.47
CA ARG A 155 7.14 -8.31 -9.74
C ARG A 155 5.65 -7.92 -9.81
N PRO A 156 4.83 -8.29 -8.82
CA PRO A 156 3.40 -7.99 -8.88
C PRO A 156 3.15 -6.48 -8.77
N PRO A 157 2.11 -5.94 -9.44
CA PRO A 157 1.68 -4.54 -9.27
C PRO A 157 1.47 -4.15 -7.80
N PHE A 158 0.95 -5.07 -6.99
CA PHE A 158 0.80 -4.92 -5.54
C PHE A 158 2.09 -4.44 -4.85
N ILE A 159 3.22 -5.15 -5.04
CA ILE A 159 4.49 -4.82 -4.38
C ILE A 159 4.98 -3.45 -4.83
N SER A 160 4.83 -3.16 -6.12
CA SER A 160 5.27 -1.89 -6.68
C SER A 160 4.47 -0.73 -6.08
N ALA A 161 3.14 -0.86 -5.99
CA ALA A 161 2.30 0.13 -5.33
C ALA A 161 2.60 0.26 -3.83
N PHE A 162 2.78 -0.87 -3.14
CA PHE A 162 3.05 -0.91 -1.70
C PHE A 162 4.35 -0.18 -1.34
N CYS A 163 5.42 -0.42 -2.11
CA CYS A 163 6.70 0.25 -1.89
C CYS A 163 6.69 1.72 -2.36
N ALA A 164 6.03 2.03 -3.48
CA ALA A 164 5.90 3.40 -3.97
C ALA A 164 5.17 4.31 -2.96
N LEU A 165 4.11 3.80 -2.32
CA LEU A 165 3.41 4.52 -1.25
C LEU A 165 4.31 4.76 -0.03
N ALA A 166 5.20 3.84 0.32
CA ALA A 166 6.13 4.01 1.43
C ALA A 166 7.16 5.12 1.15
N ILE A 167 7.74 5.16 -0.06
CA ILE A 167 8.76 6.17 -0.40
C ILE A 167 8.19 7.53 -0.81
N GLN A 168 6.86 7.66 -1.00
CA GLN A 168 6.24 8.88 -1.56
C GLN A 168 6.48 10.14 -0.70
N ARG A 169 6.75 9.98 0.60
CA ARG A 169 7.05 11.08 1.52
C ARG A 169 8.43 11.68 1.27
N SER A 170 9.37 10.90 0.74
CA SER A 170 10.74 11.35 0.58
C SER A 170 10.84 12.42 -0.50
N LYS A 171 11.56 13.50 -0.17
CA LYS A 171 11.78 14.65 -1.07
C LYS A 171 12.98 14.44 -2.00
N GLU A 172 13.72 13.36 -1.80
CA GLU A 172 14.90 13.03 -2.58
C GLU A 172 14.56 12.85 -4.07
N PRO A 173 15.40 13.36 -5.01
CA PRO A 173 15.16 13.19 -6.44
C PRO A 173 15.01 11.73 -6.88
N VAL A 174 15.78 10.82 -6.28
CA VAL A 174 15.72 9.38 -6.59
C VAL A 174 14.36 8.79 -6.23
N ALA A 175 13.79 9.16 -5.08
CA ALA A 175 12.46 8.70 -4.67
C ALA A 175 11.37 9.16 -5.65
N ARG A 176 11.44 10.42 -6.11
CA ARG A 176 10.49 10.97 -7.09
C ARG A 176 10.57 10.26 -8.44
N GLU A 177 11.76 9.93 -8.90
CA GLU A 177 11.95 9.20 -10.15
C GLU A 177 11.44 7.75 -10.03
N LEU A 178 11.78 7.06 -8.94
CA LEU A 178 11.24 5.71 -8.65
C LEU A 178 9.72 5.70 -8.61
N TYR A 179 9.11 6.69 -7.93
CA TYR A 179 7.66 6.83 -7.86
C TYR A 179 7.05 7.03 -9.25
N LYS A 180 7.64 7.91 -10.08
CA LYS A 180 7.19 8.17 -11.46
C LYS A 180 7.27 6.92 -12.34
N GLN A 181 8.40 6.20 -12.31
CA GLN A 181 8.56 4.95 -13.07
C GLN A 181 7.53 3.90 -12.64
N THR A 182 7.32 3.78 -11.32
CA THR A 182 6.32 2.87 -10.76
C THR A 182 4.91 3.26 -11.19
N LYS A 183 4.58 4.55 -11.21
CA LYS A 183 3.29 5.04 -11.69
C LYS A 183 3.00 4.57 -13.11
N ASN A 184 3.98 4.68 -14.02
CA ASN A 184 3.86 4.21 -15.40
C ASN A 184 3.62 2.70 -15.47
N TYR A 185 4.39 1.91 -14.70
CA TYR A 185 4.17 0.46 -14.58
C TYR A 185 2.74 0.12 -14.16
N LEU A 186 2.19 0.83 -13.18
CA LEU A 186 0.85 0.58 -12.67
C LEU A 186 -0.23 0.94 -13.69
N VAL A 187 -0.06 2.02 -14.47
CA VAL A 187 -0.95 2.35 -15.60
C VAL A 187 -0.89 1.25 -16.67
N ASP A 188 0.30 0.80 -17.02
CA ASP A 188 0.53 -0.25 -18.02
C ASP A 188 -0.03 -1.61 -17.60
N THR A 189 -0.11 -1.88 -16.31
CA THR A 189 -0.68 -3.12 -15.76
C THR A 189 -2.14 -3.02 -15.34
N MET A 190 -2.74 -1.82 -15.39
CA MET A 190 -4.15 -1.62 -15.04
C MET A 190 -5.07 -2.38 -16.02
N GLU A 191 -5.96 -3.21 -15.48
CA GLU A 191 -7.02 -3.88 -16.23
C GLU A 191 -8.31 -3.08 -16.15
N TYR A 192 -9.15 -3.18 -17.18
CA TYR A 192 -10.47 -2.57 -17.13
C TYR A 192 -11.37 -3.24 -16.06
N PRO A 193 -12.18 -2.48 -15.30
CA PRO A 193 -12.32 -1.02 -15.26
C PRO A 193 -11.53 -0.39 -14.11
N GLY A 194 -10.20 -0.46 -14.11
CA GLY A 194 -9.33 0.11 -13.06
C GLY A 194 -9.05 -0.86 -11.92
N PHE A 195 -8.66 -2.08 -12.26
CA PHE A 195 -8.35 -3.16 -11.33
C PHE A 195 -6.98 -3.78 -11.64
N TRP A 196 -6.41 -4.43 -10.63
CA TRP A 196 -5.16 -5.17 -10.72
C TRP A 196 -5.33 -6.55 -10.10
N ARG A 197 -4.39 -7.42 -10.44
CA ARG A 197 -4.22 -8.75 -9.88
C ARG A 197 -2.85 -8.82 -9.23
N TYR A 198 -2.72 -9.60 -8.16
CA TYR A 198 -1.40 -9.96 -7.65
C TYR A 198 -0.60 -10.74 -8.72
N TYR A 199 -1.16 -11.84 -9.23
CA TYR A 199 -0.61 -12.56 -10.38
C TYR A 199 -1.56 -12.51 -11.58
N ARG A 200 -0.99 -12.52 -12.79
CA ARG A 200 -1.75 -12.52 -14.06
C ARG A 200 -2.78 -13.67 -14.17
N HIS A 201 -2.56 -14.78 -13.48
CA HIS A 201 -3.44 -15.96 -13.49
C HIS A 201 -4.43 -16.02 -12.32
N LEU A 202 -4.32 -15.13 -11.33
CA LEU A 202 -5.29 -15.02 -10.22
C LEU A 202 -6.40 -14.03 -10.59
N PRO A 203 -7.59 -14.10 -9.97
CA PRO A 203 -8.61 -13.06 -10.10
C PRO A 203 -8.10 -11.66 -9.74
N GLN A 204 -8.83 -10.63 -10.18
CA GLN A 204 -8.60 -9.27 -9.70
C GLN A 204 -8.85 -9.23 -8.19
N ASP A 205 -8.12 -8.40 -7.47
CA ASP A 205 -8.23 -8.31 -6.03
C ASP A 205 -8.25 -6.86 -5.54
N LEU A 206 -8.96 -6.63 -4.43
CA LEU A 206 -9.17 -5.31 -3.85
C LEU A 206 -7.95 -4.81 -3.08
N ASP A 207 -7.01 -5.66 -2.68
CA ASP A 207 -5.81 -5.23 -1.98
C ASP A 207 -4.88 -4.51 -2.95
N SER A 208 -4.49 -5.21 -4.01
CA SER A 208 -3.73 -4.69 -5.15
C SER A 208 -4.43 -3.48 -5.74
N SER A 209 -5.75 -3.59 -6.02
CA SER A 209 -6.47 -2.52 -6.69
C SER A 209 -6.57 -1.25 -5.87
N SER A 210 -6.71 -1.35 -4.54
CA SER A 210 -6.78 -0.17 -3.68
C SER A 210 -5.42 0.52 -3.56
N LEU A 211 -4.34 -0.23 -3.35
CA LEU A 211 -2.99 0.34 -3.28
C LEU A 211 -2.57 0.97 -4.62
N CYS A 212 -2.77 0.27 -5.73
CA CYS A 212 -2.43 0.79 -7.06
C CYS A 212 -3.23 2.06 -7.38
N SER A 213 -4.52 2.08 -7.04
CA SER A 213 -5.37 3.26 -7.23
C SER A 213 -4.88 4.47 -6.43
N MET A 214 -4.30 4.28 -5.24
CA MET A 214 -3.73 5.39 -4.46
C MET A 214 -2.45 5.97 -5.09
N VAL A 215 -1.68 5.19 -5.85
CA VAL A 215 -0.46 5.66 -6.53
C VAL A 215 -0.78 6.38 -7.84
N ILE A 216 -1.78 5.89 -8.59
CA ILE A 216 -2.18 6.48 -9.87
C ILE A 216 -3.47 7.31 -9.74
N ASP A 217 -3.66 8.00 -8.62
CA ASP A 217 -4.89 8.71 -8.25
C ASP A 217 -5.29 9.84 -9.23
N THR A 218 -4.32 10.38 -9.96
CA THR A 218 -4.51 11.35 -11.05
C THR A 218 -4.89 10.73 -12.40
N HIS A 219 -4.88 9.41 -12.54
CA HIS A 219 -5.35 8.76 -13.76
C HIS A 219 -6.88 8.95 -13.85
N PRO A 220 -7.46 9.43 -14.97
CA PRO A 220 -8.88 9.79 -15.03
C PRO A 220 -9.84 8.69 -14.61
N TRP A 221 -9.52 7.43 -14.92
CA TRP A 221 -10.35 6.29 -14.51
C TRP A 221 -10.44 6.12 -12.99
N ILE A 222 -9.35 6.45 -12.29
CA ILE A 222 -9.20 6.31 -10.85
C ILE A 222 -9.68 7.58 -10.14
N GLY A 223 -9.17 8.75 -10.55
CA GLY A 223 -9.54 10.03 -9.94
C GLY A 223 -11.04 10.35 -10.03
N LEU A 224 -11.71 9.93 -11.11
CA LEU A 224 -13.18 10.07 -11.24
C LEU A 224 -13.96 9.01 -10.46
N GLY A 225 -13.27 8.03 -9.87
CA GLY A 225 -13.83 6.93 -9.09
C GLY A 225 -14.61 5.94 -9.96
N ARG A 226 -14.16 5.65 -11.18
CA ARG A 226 -14.90 4.75 -12.10
C ARG A 226 -14.80 3.28 -11.69
N ASN A 227 -13.76 2.90 -10.95
CA ASN A 227 -13.63 1.56 -10.37
C ASN A 227 -14.44 1.38 -9.07
N LEU A 228 -14.76 2.48 -8.37
CA LEU A 228 -15.43 2.44 -7.07
C LEU A 228 -16.76 1.68 -7.07
N PRO A 229 -17.68 1.81 -8.06
CA PRO A 229 -18.93 1.05 -8.02
C PRO A 229 -18.70 -0.47 -7.90
N ARG A 230 -17.69 -1.02 -8.59
CA ARG A 230 -17.37 -2.45 -8.55
C ARG A 230 -16.64 -2.83 -7.26
N ILE A 231 -15.75 -1.98 -6.76
CA ILE A 231 -15.11 -2.17 -5.43
C ILE A 231 -16.19 -2.20 -4.35
N LEU A 232 -17.10 -1.22 -4.36
CA LEU A 232 -18.16 -1.08 -3.38
C LEU A 232 -19.22 -2.19 -3.49
N ALA A 233 -19.34 -2.86 -4.62
CA ALA A 233 -20.23 -4.02 -4.75
C ALA A 233 -19.64 -5.31 -4.17
N ASN A 234 -18.32 -5.43 -4.05
CA ASN A 234 -17.64 -6.66 -3.66
C ASN A 234 -17.55 -6.83 -2.13
N ARG A 235 -18.70 -7.12 -1.52
CA ARG A 235 -18.86 -7.28 -0.07
C ARG A 235 -19.55 -8.59 0.30
N ASP A 236 -19.29 -9.06 1.52
CA ASP A 236 -20.03 -10.15 2.14
C ASP A 236 -21.41 -9.70 2.65
N ASN A 237 -22.17 -10.63 3.24
CA ASN A 237 -23.49 -10.34 3.81
C ASN A 237 -23.45 -9.40 5.03
N ASN A 238 -22.29 -9.21 5.66
CA ASN A 238 -22.08 -8.27 6.75
C ASN A 238 -21.70 -6.87 6.24
N GLY A 239 -21.48 -6.71 4.94
CA GLY A 239 -21.04 -5.45 4.34
C GLY A 239 -19.53 -5.20 4.47
N LEU A 240 -18.74 -6.23 4.77
CA LEU A 240 -17.28 -6.20 4.74
C LEU A 240 -16.76 -6.53 3.34
N PHE A 241 -15.66 -5.91 2.95
CA PHE A 241 -15.10 -6.13 1.63
C PHE A 241 -14.32 -7.44 1.55
N LEU A 242 -14.47 -8.12 0.42
CA LEU A 242 -13.78 -9.37 0.11
C LEU A 242 -12.51 -9.09 -0.71
N THR A 243 -11.45 -9.88 -0.49
CA THR A 243 -10.19 -9.73 -1.24
C THR A 243 -10.37 -9.92 -2.74
N TRP A 244 -10.96 -11.04 -3.17
CA TRP A 244 -11.06 -11.39 -4.59
C TRP A 244 -12.33 -10.81 -5.22
N VAL A 245 -12.20 -10.22 -6.40
CA VAL A 245 -13.31 -9.72 -7.22
C VAL A 245 -13.63 -10.77 -8.27
N LEU A 246 -14.69 -11.53 -8.02
CA LEU A 246 -15.06 -12.66 -8.87
C LEU A 246 -16.15 -12.29 -9.86
N ASN A 247 -15.92 -12.61 -11.13
CA ASN A 247 -16.99 -12.60 -12.13
C ASN A 247 -17.82 -13.90 -12.06
N GLU A 248 -19.04 -13.89 -12.60
CA GLU A 248 -19.93 -15.08 -12.62
C GLU A 248 -19.24 -16.32 -13.23
N ASP A 249 -18.34 -16.10 -14.20
CA ASP A 249 -17.65 -17.16 -14.93
C ASP A 249 -16.21 -17.42 -14.44
N GLU A 250 -15.78 -16.83 -13.33
CA GLU A 250 -14.40 -16.94 -12.84
C GLU A 250 -14.13 -18.23 -12.06
N PRO A 251 -12.88 -18.74 -12.13
CA PRO A 251 -12.48 -20.04 -11.60
C PRO A 251 -12.89 -20.26 -10.14
N SER A 252 -13.28 -21.50 -9.85
CA SER A 252 -13.36 -22.04 -8.49
C SER A 252 -11.98 -22.23 -7.82
N VAL A 253 -10.87 -21.84 -8.47
CA VAL A 253 -9.51 -22.03 -7.95
C VAL A 253 -9.27 -21.22 -6.68
N VAL A 254 -9.90 -20.05 -6.58
CA VAL A 254 -9.95 -19.28 -5.34
C VAL A 254 -11.20 -19.61 -4.51
N SER A 255 -12.07 -20.55 -4.92
CA SER A 255 -13.28 -20.89 -4.16
C SER A 255 -13.01 -21.48 -2.77
N PRO A 256 -11.93 -22.23 -2.52
CA PRO A 256 -11.51 -22.57 -1.16
C PRO A 256 -10.96 -21.36 -0.34
N PHE A 257 -10.64 -20.27 -1.03
CA PHE A 257 -10.10 -19.02 -0.50
C PHE A 257 -11.16 -17.91 -0.39
N ARG A 258 -12.32 -18.09 -1.05
CA ARG A 258 -13.56 -17.34 -0.81
C ARG A 258 -13.85 -17.58 0.67
N MET A 259 -13.89 -16.61 1.55
CA MET A 259 -15.05 -15.72 1.71
C MET A 259 -14.77 -14.73 2.85
N GLU A 260 -13.52 -14.59 3.29
CA GLU A 260 -13.24 -13.91 4.55
C GLU A 260 -12.84 -12.46 4.29
N ALA A 261 -13.48 -11.57 5.05
CA ALA A 261 -13.04 -10.20 5.15
C ALA A 261 -11.66 -10.18 5.81
N ASP A 262 -10.75 -9.43 5.21
CA ASP A 262 -9.39 -9.25 5.73
C ASP A 262 -9.23 -7.80 6.24
N PRO A 263 -8.63 -7.58 7.43
CA PRO A 263 -8.53 -6.25 8.02
C PRO A 263 -7.64 -5.32 7.20
N VAL A 264 -6.57 -5.81 6.58
CA VAL A 264 -5.68 -4.98 5.75
C VAL A 264 -6.37 -4.60 4.45
N VAL A 265 -7.06 -5.55 3.81
CA VAL A 265 -7.83 -5.27 2.58
C VAL A 265 -8.91 -4.22 2.83
N ASN A 266 -9.69 -4.37 3.91
CA ASN A 266 -10.73 -3.41 4.26
C ASN A 266 -10.13 -2.04 4.62
N ALA A 267 -9.00 -2.00 5.33
CA ALA A 267 -8.30 -0.76 5.63
C ALA A 267 -7.80 -0.06 4.35
N ASN A 268 -7.27 -0.80 3.39
CA ASN A 268 -6.81 -0.26 2.11
C ASN A 268 -7.94 0.31 1.26
N ILE A 269 -9.10 -0.36 1.25
CA ILE A 269 -10.30 0.16 0.58
C ILE A 269 -10.78 1.44 1.26
N ILE A 270 -10.76 1.54 2.59
CA ILE A 270 -11.12 2.77 3.30
C ILE A 270 -10.12 3.89 3.00
N ALA A 271 -8.82 3.58 2.97
CA ALA A 271 -7.78 4.54 2.62
C ALA A 271 -7.97 5.09 1.19
N TYR A 272 -8.40 4.25 0.25
CA TYR A 272 -8.66 4.65 -1.13
C TYR A 272 -10.03 5.36 -1.30
N ALA A 273 -11.12 4.72 -0.88
CA ALA A 273 -12.49 5.18 -1.13
C ALA A 273 -12.93 6.33 -0.20
N GLY A 274 -12.25 6.51 0.93
CA GLY A 274 -12.54 7.54 1.91
C GLY A 274 -13.82 7.28 2.70
N ASP A 275 -14.41 8.36 3.23
CA ASP A 275 -15.57 8.25 4.12
C ASP A 275 -16.90 8.24 3.34
N LEU A 276 -17.39 7.02 3.04
CA LEU A 276 -18.63 6.81 2.30
C LEU A 276 -19.64 6.01 3.14
N PRO A 277 -20.96 6.15 2.90
CA PRO A 277 -21.95 5.28 3.52
C PRO A 277 -21.65 3.78 3.32
N ALA A 278 -21.11 3.42 2.15
CA ALA A 278 -20.76 2.05 1.80
C ALA A 278 -19.54 1.49 2.57
N THR A 279 -18.71 2.33 3.18
CA THR A 279 -17.52 1.92 3.95
C THR A 279 -17.78 1.90 5.46
N LYS A 280 -18.93 2.40 5.94
CA LYS A 280 -19.20 2.55 7.38
C LYS A 280 -19.13 1.24 8.17
N THR A 281 -19.65 0.15 7.62
CA THR A 281 -19.59 -1.15 8.30
C THR A 281 -18.16 -1.65 8.46
N ALA A 282 -17.35 -1.57 7.41
CA ALA A 282 -15.92 -1.91 7.48
C ALA A 282 -15.15 -1.00 8.46
N GLN A 283 -15.44 0.31 8.47
CA GLN A 283 -14.85 1.24 9.44
C GLN A 283 -15.20 0.88 10.90
N GLN A 284 -16.44 0.48 11.16
CA GLN A 284 -16.87 0.02 12.48
C GLN A 284 -16.17 -1.28 12.86
N TRP A 285 -16.11 -2.25 11.93
CA TRP A 285 -15.45 -3.53 12.18
C TRP A 285 -13.96 -3.39 12.51
N LEU A 286 -13.20 -2.59 11.74
CA LEU A 286 -11.79 -2.32 12.05
C LEU A 286 -11.59 -1.63 13.40
N ARG A 287 -12.50 -0.72 13.77
CA ARG A 287 -12.48 -0.07 15.08
C ARG A 287 -12.67 -1.09 16.20
N GLU A 288 -13.67 -1.95 16.07
CA GLU A 288 -13.98 -2.98 17.07
C GLU A 288 -12.83 -3.98 17.24
N LEU A 289 -12.13 -4.35 16.15
CA LEU A 289 -10.95 -5.21 16.22
C LEU A 289 -9.84 -4.64 17.11
N VAL A 290 -9.59 -3.32 17.03
CA VAL A 290 -8.58 -2.63 17.84
C VAL A 290 -9.06 -2.43 19.28
N GLU A 291 -10.34 -2.08 19.47
CA GLU A 291 -10.91 -1.78 20.79
C GLU A 291 -11.10 -3.04 21.65
N LYS A 292 -11.45 -4.20 21.07
CA LYS A 292 -11.82 -5.41 21.81
C LYS A 292 -10.66 -6.25 22.36
N ASP A 293 -9.42 -5.76 22.32
CA ASP A 293 -8.23 -6.54 22.70
C ASP A 293 -8.19 -7.93 22.01
N THR A 294 -8.56 -7.95 20.74
CA THR A 294 -8.61 -9.20 19.99
C THR A 294 -7.20 -9.55 19.54
N ASN A 295 -6.77 -10.80 19.75
CA ASN A 295 -5.51 -11.27 19.16
C ASN A 295 -5.60 -11.11 17.63
N LEU A 296 -4.74 -10.26 17.06
CA LEU A 296 -4.72 -9.99 15.63
C LEU A 296 -3.82 -10.96 14.84
N GLU A 297 -3.06 -11.82 15.51
CA GLU A 297 -2.18 -12.81 14.85
C GLU A 297 -2.94 -13.71 13.86
N ASP A 298 -4.21 -14.02 14.15
CA ASP A 298 -5.09 -14.81 13.28
C ASP A 298 -6.15 -13.98 12.54
N ALA A 299 -6.12 -12.65 12.70
CA ALA A 299 -7.15 -11.77 12.12
C ALA A 299 -6.98 -11.55 10.61
N SER A 300 -5.78 -11.80 10.07
CA SER A 300 -5.50 -11.72 8.65
C SER A 300 -4.97 -13.05 8.14
N LYS A 301 -5.46 -13.45 6.96
CA LYS A 301 -4.91 -14.61 6.26
C LYS A 301 -3.52 -14.33 5.66
N TRP A 302 -3.27 -13.08 5.29
CA TRP A 302 -2.12 -12.69 4.48
C TRP A 302 -1.06 -11.93 5.29
N TYR A 303 -1.43 -11.27 6.38
CA TYR A 303 -0.54 -10.40 7.14
C TYR A 303 -0.36 -10.98 8.54
N PRO A 304 0.70 -11.78 8.76
CA PRO A 304 0.88 -12.51 10.01
C PRO A 304 1.34 -11.62 11.17
N ASP A 305 1.90 -10.45 10.87
CA ASP A 305 2.39 -9.50 11.88
C ASP A 305 1.30 -8.45 12.19
N PRO A 306 0.84 -8.32 13.45
CA PRO A 306 -0.10 -7.29 13.86
C PRO A 306 0.33 -5.86 13.50
N ALA A 307 1.63 -5.56 13.43
CA ALA A 307 2.13 -4.24 13.02
C ALA A 307 1.73 -3.89 11.58
N SER A 308 1.70 -4.88 10.68
CA SER A 308 1.21 -4.68 9.30
C SER A 308 -0.28 -4.32 9.28
N ILE A 309 -1.07 -4.96 10.15
CA ILE A 309 -2.51 -4.68 10.29
C ILE A 309 -2.73 -3.27 10.85
N TYR A 310 -2.04 -2.91 11.94
CA TYR A 310 -2.14 -1.58 12.52
C TYR A 310 -1.63 -0.48 11.57
N TYR A 311 -0.58 -0.75 10.80
CA TYR A 311 -0.09 0.16 9.77
C TYR A 311 -1.15 0.46 8.71
N ALA A 312 -1.85 -0.55 8.21
CA ALA A 312 -2.93 -0.36 7.25
C ALA A 312 -4.12 0.44 7.85
N ILE A 313 -4.51 0.13 9.09
CA ILE A 313 -5.58 0.85 9.82
C ILE A 313 -5.18 2.30 10.08
N ALA A 314 -3.94 2.56 10.50
CA ALA A 314 -3.42 3.90 10.72
C ALA A 314 -3.41 4.73 9.43
N ARG A 315 -3.01 4.13 8.29
CA ARG A 315 -3.11 4.78 6.97
C ARG A 315 -4.55 5.14 6.62
N ALA A 316 -5.51 4.25 6.88
CA ALA A 316 -6.93 4.54 6.67
C ALA A 316 -7.41 5.71 7.55
N THR A 317 -6.90 5.81 8.78
CA THR A 317 -7.24 6.87 9.75
C THR A 317 -6.78 8.27 9.30
N VAL A 318 -5.76 8.36 8.44
CA VAL A 318 -5.34 9.64 7.84
C VAL A 318 -6.44 10.23 6.95
N ARG A 319 -7.22 9.36 6.28
CA ARG A 319 -8.26 9.77 5.32
C ARG A 319 -9.65 9.84 5.93
N VAL A 320 -9.91 9.02 6.94
CA VAL A 320 -11.21 8.91 7.59
C VAL A 320 -11.03 8.92 9.09
N GLN A 321 -11.84 9.70 9.80
CA GLN A 321 -11.92 9.59 11.25
C GLN A 321 -12.56 8.25 11.63
N LEU A 322 -11.71 7.24 11.83
CA LEU A 322 -12.10 6.02 12.50
C LEU A 322 -12.25 6.33 13.98
N GLY A 323 -13.35 5.88 14.58
CA GLY A 323 -13.46 5.96 16.02
C GLY A 323 -14.12 7.23 16.57
N SER A 324 -14.05 7.31 17.90
CA SER A 324 -14.09 8.57 18.62
C SER A 324 -12.70 9.23 18.58
N GLU A 325 -12.56 10.43 19.16
CA GLU A 325 -11.26 11.09 19.35
C GLU A 325 -10.25 10.25 20.18
N LYS A 326 -10.73 9.25 20.93
CA LYS A 326 -9.87 8.35 21.72
C LYS A 326 -9.26 7.22 20.90
N PHE A 327 -9.79 6.92 19.72
CA PHE A 327 -9.34 5.78 18.93
C PHE A 327 -7.85 5.83 18.58
N PRO A 328 -7.25 6.96 18.18
CA PRO A 328 -5.79 7.09 18.02
C PRO A 328 -4.99 6.70 19.27
N LEU A 329 -5.49 6.98 20.48
CA LEU A 329 -4.81 6.63 21.73
C LEU A 329 -4.84 5.12 21.97
N ILE A 330 -6.00 4.50 21.76
CA ILE A 330 -6.16 3.04 21.88
C ILE A 330 -5.27 2.34 20.85
N LEU A 331 -5.28 2.79 19.59
CA LEU A 331 -4.44 2.22 18.54
C LEU A 331 -2.95 2.37 18.87
N ALA A 332 -2.52 3.51 19.42
CA ALA A 332 -1.14 3.69 19.86
C ALA A 332 -0.74 2.73 20.99
N GLU A 333 -1.61 2.54 21.99
CA GLU A 333 -1.39 1.56 23.06
C GLU A 333 -1.19 0.15 22.49
N ARG A 334 -2.03 -0.26 21.54
CA ARG A 334 -1.94 -1.57 20.86
C ARG A 334 -0.66 -1.73 20.03
N ILE A 335 -0.21 -0.68 19.35
CA ILE A 335 1.05 -0.72 18.60
C ILE A 335 2.23 -0.85 19.58
N LEU A 336 2.22 -0.07 20.67
CA LEU A 336 3.31 -0.06 21.64
C LEU A 336 3.39 -1.34 22.47
N SER A 337 2.29 -2.09 22.61
CA SER A 337 2.26 -3.41 23.25
C SER A 337 2.87 -4.53 22.42
N LEU A 338 3.19 -4.29 21.14
CA LEU A 338 3.93 -5.25 20.31
C LEU A 338 5.42 -5.34 20.67
N ARG A 339 5.92 -4.43 21.51
CA ARG A 339 7.32 -4.40 21.92
C ARG A 339 7.59 -5.47 22.97
N ASP A 340 8.79 -6.03 22.92
CA ASP A 340 9.26 -7.02 23.88
C ASP A 340 9.64 -6.41 25.25
N GLU A 341 10.17 -7.24 26.15
CA GLU A 341 10.64 -6.81 27.48
C GLU A 341 11.78 -5.77 27.42
N THR A 342 12.50 -5.71 26.30
CA THR A 342 13.55 -4.71 26.04
C THR A 342 12.99 -3.41 25.46
N SER A 343 11.66 -3.31 25.30
CA SER A 343 10.97 -2.20 24.67
C SER A 343 11.35 -2.01 23.20
N GLU A 344 11.76 -3.08 22.52
CA GLU A 344 12.07 -3.09 21.09
C GLU A 344 10.99 -3.88 20.33
N PHE A 345 10.81 -3.55 19.04
CA PHE A 345 10.02 -4.39 18.15
C PHE A 345 10.84 -5.60 17.70
N GLU A 346 10.18 -6.69 17.33
CA GLU A 346 10.81 -7.97 17.00
C GLU A 346 11.84 -7.85 15.87
N ASN A 347 11.54 -7.04 14.86
CA ASN A 347 12.41 -6.83 13.71
C ASN A 347 12.25 -5.42 13.10
N VAL A 348 13.17 -5.06 12.20
CA VAL A 348 13.21 -3.69 11.63
C VAL A 348 12.02 -3.37 10.72
N LEU A 349 11.40 -4.37 10.08
CA LEU A 349 10.19 -4.15 9.29
C LEU A 349 9.00 -3.83 10.20
N GLN A 350 8.83 -4.60 11.28
CA GLN A 350 7.81 -4.37 12.30
C GLN A 350 7.99 -2.98 12.93
N ALA A 351 9.22 -2.62 13.31
CA ALA A 351 9.55 -1.30 13.84
C ALA A 351 9.16 -0.19 12.86
N ALA A 352 9.50 -0.33 11.57
CA ALA A 352 9.19 0.65 10.55
C ALA A 352 7.67 0.87 10.40
N GLN A 353 6.91 -0.22 10.28
CA GLN A 353 5.45 -0.17 10.16
C GLN A 353 4.80 0.44 11.41
N ALA A 354 5.24 0.05 12.60
CA ALA A 354 4.73 0.59 13.87
C ALA A 354 5.00 2.09 14.02
N ILE A 355 6.22 2.54 13.68
CA ILE A 355 6.61 3.95 13.75
C ILE A 355 5.78 4.80 12.78
N VAL A 356 5.61 4.34 11.54
CA VAL A 356 4.79 5.07 10.57
C VAL A 356 3.31 5.07 11.01
N ALA A 357 2.82 3.97 11.59
CA ALA A 357 1.47 3.90 12.14
C ALA A 357 1.26 4.94 13.26
N LEU A 358 2.17 5.01 14.22
CA LEU A 358 2.17 5.99 15.31
C LEU A 358 2.27 7.43 14.78
N HIS A 359 3.11 7.66 13.78
CA HIS A 359 3.21 8.96 13.12
C HIS A 359 1.87 9.37 12.48
N ASN A 360 1.25 8.47 11.72
CA ASN A 360 -0.01 8.74 11.01
C ASN A 360 -1.17 9.10 11.95
N ILE A 361 -1.17 8.54 13.16
CA ILE A 361 -2.17 8.86 14.20
C ILE A 361 -1.71 9.92 15.21
N ARG A 362 -0.57 10.59 14.93
CA ARG A 362 0.01 11.68 15.74
C ARG A 362 0.40 11.27 17.16
N GLN A 363 0.85 10.04 17.33
CA GLN A 363 1.25 9.43 18.61
C GLN A 363 2.73 9.06 18.66
N LEU A 364 3.56 9.60 17.77
CA LEU A 364 4.99 9.27 17.70
C LEU A 364 5.79 9.75 18.93
N HIS A 365 5.29 10.76 19.66
CA HIS A 365 5.89 11.28 20.90
C HIS A 365 5.96 10.24 22.04
N ASN A 366 5.29 9.09 21.89
CA ASN A 366 5.40 7.97 22.83
C ASN A 366 6.69 7.14 22.66
N LEU A 367 7.54 7.48 21.68
CA LEU A 367 8.82 6.83 21.43
C LEU A 367 10.00 7.79 21.65
N ASN A 368 11.16 7.22 21.98
CA ASN A 368 12.42 7.94 21.90
C ASN A 368 12.86 8.03 20.42
N VAL A 369 12.59 9.16 19.77
CA VAL A 369 12.83 9.37 18.34
C VAL A 369 14.31 9.18 17.96
N LEU A 370 15.24 9.69 18.77
CA LEU A 370 16.68 9.57 18.50
C LEU A 370 17.16 8.12 18.56
N HIS A 371 16.67 7.36 19.55
CA HIS A 371 16.96 5.93 19.66
C HIS A 371 16.46 5.17 18.43
N GLN A 372 15.25 5.46 17.95
CA GLN A 372 14.69 4.81 16.77
C GLN A 372 15.46 5.16 15.48
N ILE A 373 15.92 6.40 15.33
CA ILE A 373 16.77 6.78 14.19
C ILE A 373 18.08 5.96 14.21
N ALA A 374 18.73 5.87 15.36
CA ALA A 374 19.96 5.09 15.52
C ALA A 374 19.74 3.62 15.16
N TYR A 375 18.63 3.02 15.64
CA TYR A 375 18.25 1.65 15.34
C TYR A 375 18.14 1.38 13.83
N PHE A 376 17.47 2.25 13.05
CA PHE A 376 17.37 2.06 11.60
C PHE A 376 18.71 2.25 10.88
N VAL A 377 19.51 3.23 11.30
CA VAL A 377 20.84 3.47 10.72
C VAL A 377 21.76 2.27 10.96
N ASP A 378 21.79 1.75 12.19
CA ASP A 378 22.64 0.62 12.57
C ASP A 378 22.18 -0.71 11.94
N SER A 379 20.90 -0.81 11.61
CA SER A 379 20.31 -1.97 10.93
C SER A 379 20.52 -1.95 9.41
N GLN A 380 21.06 -0.86 8.84
CA GLN A 380 21.28 -0.75 7.40
C GLN A 380 22.54 -1.52 6.96
N GLN A 381 22.42 -2.32 5.91
CA GLN A 381 23.52 -3.07 5.30
C GLN A 381 24.49 -2.15 4.54
N GLU A 382 25.66 -2.69 4.16
CA GLU A 382 26.71 -1.93 3.47
C GLU A 382 26.28 -1.41 2.09
N ASP A 383 25.45 -2.16 1.37
CA ASP A 383 24.89 -1.77 0.08
C ASP A 383 23.75 -0.75 0.17
N GLY A 384 23.33 -0.37 1.40
CA GLY A 384 22.24 0.56 1.66
C GLY A 384 20.89 -0.10 1.89
N SER A 385 20.77 -1.41 1.70
CA SER A 385 19.52 -2.15 1.94
C SER A 385 19.27 -2.43 3.42
N TRP A 386 18.04 -2.78 3.77
CA TRP A 386 17.69 -3.43 5.04
C TRP A 386 17.40 -4.92 4.84
N PRO A 387 17.48 -5.73 5.91
CA PRO A 387 17.33 -7.18 5.81
C PRO A 387 16.04 -7.64 5.14
N GLU A 388 16.13 -8.78 4.48
CA GLU A 388 14.97 -9.46 3.93
C GLU A 388 14.13 -10.07 5.05
N LEU A 389 12.90 -9.60 5.17
CA LEU A 389 11.94 -10.01 6.19
C LEU A 389 10.61 -10.39 5.53
N LEU A 390 9.87 -11.27 6.20
CA LEU A 390 8.53 -11.67 5.78
C LEU A 390 7.60 -10.45 5.89
N ALA A 391 7.02 -10.02 4.77
CA ALA A 391 6.10 -8.90 4.73
C ALA A 391 4.63 -9.35 4.74
N PHE A 392 4.31 -10.43 4.02
CA PHE A 392 2.98 -11.04 3.95
C PHE A 392 3.10 -12.46 3.38
N GLY A 393 2.04 -13.26 3.44
CA GLY A 393 2.01 -14.63 2.96
C GLY A 393 0.89 -15.45 3.57
N ASP A 394 0.54 -16.57 2.93
CA ASP A 394 -0.37 -17.57 3.52
C ASP A 394 0.43 -18.44 4.48
N GLN A 395 0.13 -18.35 5.78
CA GLN A 395 0.79 -19.16 6.80
C GLN A 395 0.04 -20.46 7.13
N SER A 396 -1.13 -20.67 6.53
CA SER A 396 -1.97 -21.82 6.85
C SER A 396 -1.50 -23.10 6.14
N LEU A 397 -1.41 -24.20 6.90
CA LEU A 397 -1.03 -25.55 6.42
C LEU A 397 -2.08 -26.22 5.50
N ARG A 398 -3.08 -25.48 5.00
CA ARG A 398 -4.23 -26.08 4.31
C ARG A 398 -3.86 -26.82 3.00
N PHE A 399 -2.63 -26.66 2.49
CA PHE A 399 -2.08 -27.39 1.35
C PHE A 399 -0.85 -28.25 1.68
N GLY A 400 -0.63 -28.58 2.96
CA GLY A 400 0.61 -29.20 3.44
C GLY A 400 1.79 -28.22 3.41
N VAL A 401 3.02 -28.73 3.43
CA VAL A 401 4.28 -27.93 3.44
C VAL A 401 4.33 -26.92 2.28
N VAL A 402 3.61 -27.15 1.18
CA VAL A 402 3.55 -26.28 -0.02
C VAL A 402 2.70 -25.02 0.20
N GLY A 403 1.81 -24.99 1.20
CA GLY A 403 0.88 -23.87 1.45
C GLY A 403 1.46 -22.70 2.24
N GLN A 404 2.59 -22.89 2.92
CA GLN A 404 3.24 -21.86 3.72
C GLN A 404 4.13 -20.97 2.84
N ILE A 405 3.50 -20.05 2.11
CA ILE A 405 4.19 -19.17 1.17
C ILE A 405 4.35 -17.80 1.81
N GLY A 406 5.59 -17.35 1.93
CA GLY A 406 5.95 -16.01 2.37
C GLY A 406 6.44 -15.16 1.21
N HIS A 407 6.22 -13.87 1.34
CA HIS A 407 6.66 -12.83 0.41
C HIS A 407 7.43 -11.76 1.18
N GLY A 408 8.60 -11.40 0.67
CA GLY A 408 9.47 -10.42 1.29
C GLY A 408 10.66 -10.11 0.39
N SER A 409 11.30 -8.97 0.57
CA SER A 409 12.58 -8.66 -0.06
C SER A 409 13.25 -7.56 0.72
N GLU A 410 14.55 -7.40 0.54
CA GLU A 410 15.27 -6.23 1.03
C GLU A 410 14.69 -4.94 0.42
N SER A 411 14.13 -5.00 -0.79
CA SER A 411 13.47 -3.83 -1.41
C SER A 411 12.23 -3.42 -0.64
N VAL A 412 11.38 -4.39 -0.26
CA VAL A 412 10.19 -4.12 0.56
C VAL A 412 10.59 -3.56 1.91
N THR A 413 11.49 -4.23 2.65
CA THR A 413 11.94 -3.74 3.97
C THR A 413 12.57 -2.35 3.88
N SER A 414 13.42 -2.11 2.89
CA SER A 414 14.09 -0.82 2.73
C SER A 414 13.12 0.31 2.46
N ALA A 415 12.06 0.08 1.66
CA ALA A 415 11.04 1.09 1.41
C ALA A 415 10.35 1.54 2.71
N PHE A 416 9.99 0.60 3.59
CA PHE A 416 9.40 0.93 4.90
C PHE A 416 10.39 1.59 5.86
N CYS A 417 11.66 1.16 5.88
CA CYS A 417 12.68 1.79 6.73
C CYS A 417 12.93 3.25 6.30
N ILE A 418 12.90 3.54 5.00
CA ILE A 418 12.97 4.90 4.46
C ILE A 418 11.74 5.71 4.91
N GLU A 419 10.53 5.16 4.79
CA GLU A 419 9.31 5.82 5.26
C GLU A 419 9.39 6.18 6.75
N ALA A 420 9.83 5.23 7.59
CA ALA A 420 9.98 5.42 9.02
C ALA A 420 11.02 6.49 9.37
N LEU A 421 12.18 6.48 8.70
CA LEU A 421 13.21 7.52 8.88
C LEU A 421 12.69 8.91 8.49
N GLU A 422 11.95 9.04 7.39
CA GLU A 422 11.32 10.32 7.01
C GLU A 422 10.33 10.80 8.08
N CYS A 423 9.49 9.91 8.63
CA CYS A 423 8.57 10.23 9.72
C CYS A 423 9.28 10.68 11.00
N LEU A 424 10.37 10.02 11.38
CA LEU A 424 11.15 10.37 12.58
C LEU A 424 11.81 11.74 12.44
N LEU A 425 12.36 12.04 11.25
CA LEU A 425 13.01 13.32 10.98
C LEU A 425 12.00 14.48 10.94
N GLU A 426 10.81 14.27 10.38
CA GLU A 426 9.72 15.25 10.39
C GLU A 426 9.26 15.60 11.83
N ALA A 427 9.24 14.61 12.72
CA ALA A 427 8.90 14.83 14.13
C ALA A 427 9.94 15.69 14.86
N LEU A 428 11.24 15.45 14.63
CA LEU A 428 12.31 16.31 15.18
C LEU A 428 12.23 17.75 14.68
N GLU A 429 11.94 17.95 13.40
CA GLU A 429 11.77 19.29 12.80
C GLU A 429 10.58 20.04 13.43
N THR A 430 9.50 19.32 13.76
CA THR A 430 8.29 19.89 14.37
C THR A 430 8.53 20.28 15.83
N GLU A 431 9.22 19.44 16.61
CA GLU A 431 9.57 19.72 18.02
C GLU A 431 10.57 20.88 18.17
N GLY A 432 11.55 20.96 17.26
CA GLY A 432 12.52 22.06 17.24
C GLY A 432 11.90 23.43 16.88
N SER A 433 10.80 23.43 16.12
CA SER A 433 10.09 24.64 15.70
C SER A 433 9.16 25.20 16.78
N SER A 434 8.52 24.33 17.58
CA SER A 434 7.68 24.75 18.71
C SER A 434 8.48 25.26 19.92
N GLY A 435 9.76 24.89 20.04
CA GLY A 435 10.70 25.45 21.04
C GLY A 435 11.19 26.88 20.76
N ARG A 436 11.02 27.41 19.53
CA ARG A 436 11.51 28.76 19.15
C ARG A 436 10.46 29.88 19.26
N VAL A 437 9.23 29.61 19.72
CA VAL A 437 8.12 30.60 19.72
C VAL A 437 7.92 31.33 21.06
N ASN A 438 8.65 31.03 22.12
CA ASN A 438 8.50 31.73 23.42
C ASN A 438 9.80 32.33 23.97
N VAL A 439 10.39 33.30 23.27
CA VAL A 439 11.27 34.31 23.88
C VAL A 439 11.09 35.65 23.15
N SER A 440 10.08 36.42 23.53
CA SER A 440 10.13 37.90 23.66
C SER A 440 8.72 38.48 23.73
N ARG A 441 8.19 38.64 24.95
CA ARG A 441 7.38 39.79 25.35
C ARG A 441 7.62 39.99 26.85
N ASP A 442 8.72 40.68 27.14
CA ASP A 442 8.78 41.57 28.30
C ASP A 442 7.96 42.82 28.01
#